data_AF-A0A081QNQ8-F1
#
_entry.id   AF-A0A081QNQ8-F1
#
_cell.length_a   1.000
_cell.length_b   1.000
_cell.length_c   1.000
_cell.angle_alpha   90.00
_cell.angle_beta   90.00
_cell.angle_gamma   90.00
#
_symmetry.space_group_name_H-M   'P 1'
#
loop_
_entity.id
_entity.type
_entity.pdbx_description
1 polymer ?
#
loop_
_entity_poly.entity_id
_entity_poly.type
_entity_poly.pdbx_seq_one_letter_code
_entity_poly.pdbx_strand_id
1 'polypeptide(L)'
;MIFAIATTTLNKEVKRKLETGQYSREEAIFIYIEYLKLKKMRERAMKVTGISMSVIWGLMLVLPLLSGKGLVLPLSVHFLFLLLLAGVVLFVYYLMFGIFKQQIHSAMKEHYTDVIEEFKKNKENTKWKHGKS
;
A
#
# COMPACT_ATOMS: atom_id res chain seq x y z
N MET A 1 -11.32 -18.19 -12.71
CA MET A 1 -11.49 -16.74 -12.92
C MET A 1 -10.36 -16.01 -12.23
N ILE A 2 -9.48 -15.34 -13.00
CA ILE A 2 -8.39 -14.54 -12.45
C ILE A 2 -8.95 -13.13 -12.29
N PHE A 3 -9.34 -12.77 -11.09
CA PHE A 3 -9.63 -11.37 -10.77
C PHE A 3 -8.31 -10.63 -10.75
N ALA A 4 -7.89 -10.17 -11.92
CA ALA A 4 -6.74 -9.28 -12.04
C ALA A 4 -7.14 -7.94 -11.43
N ILE A 5 -7.05 -7.82 -10.11
CA ILE A 5 -6.84 -6.53 -9.47
C ILE A 5 -5.51 -6.06 -10.05
N ALA A 6 -5.58 -5.15 -11.01
CA ALA A 6 -4.40 -4.52 -11.55
C ALA A 6 -3.63 -3.96 -10.36
N THR A 7 -2.31 -4.16 -10.36
CA THR A 7 -1.39 -3.90 -9.25
C THR A 7 -1.44 -2.47 -8.70
N THR A 8 -2.26 -1.57 -9.23
CA THR A 8 -2.48 -0.20 -8.76
C THR A 8 -3.93 0.28 -8.78
N THR A 9 -4.89 -0.43 -9.40
CA THR A 9 -6.30 0.03 -9.55
C THR A 9 -7.28 -1.13 -9.63
N LEU A 10 -8.53 -0.92 -9.23
CA LEU A 10 -9.58 -1.92 -9.44
C LEU A 10 -9.88 -2.03 -10.94
N ASN A 11 -9.94 -3.25 -11.48
CA ASN A 11 -10.33 -3.45 -12.88
C ASN A 11 -11.71 -2.81 -13.10
N LYS A 12 -11.85 -2.01 -14.17
CA LYS A 12 -13.09 -1.29 -14.51
C LYS A 12 -14.30 -2.22 -14.60
N GLU A 13 -14.11 -3.44 -15.08
CA GLU A 13 -15.17 -4.45 -15.16
C GLU A 13 -15.61 -4.92 -13.76
N VAL A 14 -14.64 -5.24 -12.90
CA VAL A 14 -14.88 -5.66 -11.51
C VAL A 14 -15.56 -4.55 -10.73
N LYS A 15 -15.08 -3.32 -10.90
CA LYS A 15 -15.69 -2.13 -10.30
C LYS A 15 -17.15 -2.00 -10.70
N ARG A 16 -17.45 -2.03 -12.01
CA ARG A 16 -18.82 -1.90 -12.53
C ARG A 16 -19.72 -3.02 -12.02
N LYS A 17 -19.23 -4.26 -12.03
CA LYS A 17 -20.00 -5.43 -11.55
C LYS A 17 -20.32 -5.33 -10.05
N LEU A 18 -19.37 -4.86 -9.23
CA LEU A 18 -19.60 -4.57 -7.81
C LEU A 18 -20.62 -3.42 -7.63
N GLU A 19 -20.49 -2.33 -8.38
CA GLU A 19 -21.43 -1.20 -8.32
C GLU A 19 -22.86 -1.60 -8.73
N THR A 20 -23.01 -2.53 -9.67
CA THR A 20 -24.33 -3.00 -10.13
C THR A 20 -24.90 -4.17 -9.33
N GLY A 21 -24.21 -4.64 -8.28
CA GLY A 21 -24.66 -5.77 -7.47
C GLY A 21 -24.66 -7.12 -8.21
N GLN A 22 -23.91 -7.24 -9.31
CA GLN A 22 -23.90 -8.44 -10.15
C GLN A 22 -23.12 -9.62 -9.55
N TYR A 23 -22.37 -9.38 -8.46
CA TYR A 23 -21.68 -10.43 -7.74
C TYR A 23 -22.55 -11.03 -6.64
N SER A 24 -22.43 -12.34 -6.46
CA SER A 24 -22.93 -12.96 -5.23
C SER A 24 -22.15 -12.44 -4.02
N ARG A 25 -22.74 -12.61 -2.83
CA ARG A 25 -22.10 -12.25 -1.56
C ARG A 25 -20.72 -12.90 -1.41
N GLU A 26 -20.62 -14.18 -1.76
CA GLU A 26 -19.37 -14.95 -1.63
C GLU A 26 -18.27 -14.47 -2.60
N GLU A 27 -18.66 -14.05 -3.81
CA GLU A 27 -17.72 -13.46 -4.77
C GLU A 27 -17.23 -12.08 -4.31
N ALA A 28 -18.12 -11.24 -3.75
CA ALA A 28 -17.74 -9.96 -3.17
C ALA A 28 -16.78 -10.14 -1.97
N ILE A 29 -17.05 -11.13 -1.12
CA ILE A 29 -16.15 -11.54 -0.03
C ILE A 29 -14.78 -11.95 -0.59
N PHE A 30 -14.74 -12.78 -1.63
CA PHE A 30 -13.49 -13.21 -2.26
C PHE A 30 -12.67 -12.02 -2.78
N ILE A 31 -13.31 -11.11 -3.52
CA ILE A 31 -12.68 -9.88 -4.04
C ILE A 31 -12.13 -9.03 -2.89
N TYR A 32 -12.88 -8.91 -1.80
CA TYR A 32 -12.43 -8.14 -0.63
C TYR A 32 -11.27 -8.81 0.11
N ILE A 33 -11.25 -10.14 0.24
CA ILE A 33 -10.12 -10.89 0.80
C ILE A 33 -8.86 -10.68 -0.05
N GLU A 34 -8.98 -10.73 -1.37
CA GLU A 34 -7.88 -10.50 -2.29
C GLU A 34 -7.31 -9.08 -2.14
N TYR A 35 -8.20 -8.07 -2.07
CA TYR A 35 -7.84 -6.71 -1.71
C TYR A 35 -7.08 -6.62 -0.38
N LEU A 36 -7.56 -7.30 0.68
CA LEU A 36 -6.92 -7.30 1.99
C LEU A 36 -5.54 -7.97 1.96
N LYS A 37 -5.37 -9.06 1.21
CA LYS A 37 -4.06 -9.72 0.99
C LYS A 37 -3.08 -8.77 0.31
N LEU A 38 -3.50 -8.10 -0.76
CA LEU A 38 -2.68 -7.12 -1.47
C LEU A 38 -2.29 -5.95 -0.56
N LYS A 39 -3.23 -5.45 0.23
CA LYS A 39 -2.96 -4.40 1.23
C LYS A 39 -1.91 -4.84 2.26
N LYS A 40 -2.06 -6.05 2.83
CA LYS A 40 -1.12 -6.58 3.83
C LYS A 40 0.28 -6.83 3.24
N MET A 41 0.33 -7.36 2.02
CA MET A 41 1.58 -7.53 1.26
C MET A 41 2.30 -6.20 1.07
N ARG A 42 1.58 -5.15 0.66
CA ARG A 42 2.15 -3.80 0.49
C ARG A 42 2.61 -3.19 1.79
N GLU A 43 1.83 -3.31 2.86
CA GLU A 43 2.20 -2.77 4.17
C GLU A 43 3.48 -3.44 4.69
N ARG A 44 3.61 -4.77 4.50
CA ARG A 44 4.83 -5.51 4.82
C ARG A 44 5.99 -5.12 3.91
N ALA A 45 5.77 -5.02 2.60
CA ALA A 45 6.78 -4.61 1.64
C ALA A 45 7.31 -3.21 1.95
N MET A 46 6.42 -2.24 2.16
CA MET A 46 6.77 -0.87 2.55
C MET A 46 7.55 -0.81 3.86
N LYS A 47 7.20 -1.64 4.85
CA LYS A 47 7.95 -1.71 6.11
C LYS A 47 9.37 -2.22 5.89
N VAL A 48 9.53 -3.29 5.11
CA VAL A 48 10.86 -3.85 4.79
C VAL A 48 11.67 -2.87 3.93
N THR A 49 11.06 -2.32 2.88
CA THR A 49 11.70 -1.33 2.00
C THR A 49 12.09 -0.08 2.77
N GLY A 50 11.25 0.42 3.69
CA GLY A 50 11.59 1.56 4.54
C GLY A 50 12.80 1.29 5.42
N ILE A 51 12.89 0.11 6.04
CA ILE A 51 14.04 -0.29 6.87
C ILE A 51 15.30 -0.40 6.00
N SER A 52 15.24 -1.14 4.89
CA SER A 52 16.41 -1.29 4.00
C SER A 52 16.87 0.04 3.44
N MET A 53 15.93 0.90 3.05
CA MET A 53 16.24 2.23 2.54
C MET A 53 16.92 3.07 3.63
N SER A 54 16.41 3.07 4.87
CA SER A 54 17.03 3.80 5.97
C SER A 54 18.48 3.36 6.25
N VAL A 55 18.76 2.06 6.15
CA VAL A 55 20.12 1.51 6.28
C VAL A 55 21.02 1.98 5.14
N ILE A 56 20.54 1.92 3.89
CA ILE A 56 21.29 2.40 2.71
C ILE A 56 21.59 3.89 2.84
N TRP A 57 20.59 4.71 3.20
CA TRP A 57 20.77 6.15 3.43
C TRP A 57 21.79 6.43 4.53
N GLY A 58 21.74 5.68 5.64
CA GLY A 58 22.71 5.81 6.73
C GLY A 58 24.14 5.50 6.29
N LEU A 59 24.34 4.38 5.60
CA LEU A 59 25.65 3.98 5.08
C LEU A 59 26.19 4.99 4.05
N MET A 60 25.32 5.43 3.15
CA MET A 60 25.64 6.39 2.09
C MET A 60 25.96 7.79 2.63
N LEU A 61 25.53 8.15 3.84
CA LEU A 61 25.89 9.41 4.51
C LEU A 61 27.22 9.29 5.29
N VAL A 62 27.53 8.09 5.82
CA VAL A 62 28.78 7.83 6.56
C VAL A 62 29.99 7.71 5.63
N LEU A 63 29.86 7.01 4.49
CA LEU A 63 30.97 6.79 3.54
C LEU A 63 31.63 8.09 2.99
N PRO A 64 30.88 9.14 2.66
CA PRO A 64 31.44 10.40 2.16
C PRO A 64 32.11 11.21 3.27
N LEU A 65 31.66 11.09 4.52
CA LEU A 65 32.30 11.72 5.69
C LEU A 65 33.66 11.08 6.00
N LEU A 66 33.80 9.78 5.71
CA LEU A 66 35.07 9.05 5.78
C LEU A 66 35.97 9.29 4.55
N SER A 67 35.43 9.87 3.48
CA SER A 67 36.17 10.21 2.26
C SER A 67 36.62 11.68 2.27
N GLY A 68 37.76 11.99 1.66
CA GLY A 68 38.34 13.34 1.68
C GLY A 68 37.43 14.44 1.11
N LYS A 69 37.65 15.70 1.54
CA LYS A 69 36.82 16.90 1.26
C LYS A 69 36.40 17.12 -0.21
N GLY A 70 37.15 16.62 -1.19
CA GLY A 70 36.88 16.82 -2.62
C GLY A 70 35.63 16.13 -3.15
N LEU A 71 35.15 15.06 -2.51
CA LEU A 71 33.98 14.28 -2.98
C LEU A 71 32.65 14.71 -2.34
N VAL A 72 32.69 15.48 -1.25
CA VAL A 72 31.52 15.74 -0.38
C VAL A 72 30.47 16.63 -1.05
N LEU A 73 30.93 17.64 -1.79
CA LEU A 73 30.09 18.67 -2.40
C LEU A 73 29.22 18.14 -3.57
N PRO A 74 29.76 17.39 -4.55
CA PRO A 74 28.94 16.78 -5.58
C PRO A 74 28.01 15.70 -5.00
N LEU A 75 28.43 14.96 -3.97
CA LEU A 75 27.57 13.95 -3.34
C LEU A 75 26.36 14.55 -2.63
N SER A 76 26.49 15.69 -1.95
CA SER A 76 25.37 16.28 -1.21
C SER A 76 24.24 16.78 -2.12
N VAL A 77 24.57 17.30 -3.31
CA VAL A 77 23.59 17.73 -4.31
C VAL A 77 22.82 16.53 -4.87
N HIS A 78 23.52 15.45 -5.23
CA HIS A 78 22.90 14.21 -5.70
C HIS A 78 22.03 13.59 -4.59
N PHE A 79 22.45 13.69 -3.33
CA PHE A 79 21.71 13.20 -2.18
C PHE A 79 20.37 13.93 -2.01
N LEU A 80 20.38 15.26 -2.04
CA LEU A 80 19.17 16.09 -1.99
C LEU A 80 18.21 15.76 -3.13
N PHE A 81 18.74 15.60 -4.35
CA PHE A 81 17.94 15.23 -5.51
C PHE A 81 17.30 13.84 -5.37
N LEU A 82 18.07 12.84 -4.93
CA LEU A 82 17.56 11.48 -4.70
C LEU A 82 16.51 11.43 -3.59
N LEU A 83 16.69 12.21 -2.53
CA LEU A 83 15.76 12.26 -1.41
C LEU A 83 14.42 12.90 -1.83
N LEU A 84 14.50 13.95 -2.64
CA LEU A 84 13.33 14.60 -3.22
C LEU A 84 12.62 13.67 -4.21
N LEU A 85 13.37 13.00 -5.11
CA LEU A 85 12.82 12.03 -6.05
C LEU A 85 12.15 10.85 -5.33
N ALA A 86 12.81 10.27 -4.32
CA ALA A 86 12.25 9.19 -3.52
C ALA A 86 10.98 9.62 -2.79
N GLY A 87 10.97 10.84 -2.23
CA GLY A 87 9.78 11.43 -1.61
C GLY A 87 8.62 11.55 -2.58
N VAL A 88 8.85 12.06 -3.80
CA VAL A 88 7.82 12.17 -4.85
C VAL A 88 7.29 10.80 -5.26
N VAL A 89 8.17 9.82 -5.48
CA VAL A 89 7.76 8.45 -5.85
C VAL A 89 6.91 7.81 -4.76
N LEU A 90 7.31 7.94 -3.49
CA LEU A 90 6.55 7.43 -2.35
C LEU A 90 5.20 8.14 -2.21
N PHE A 91 5.16 9.45 -2.44
CA PHE A 91 3.94 10.24 -2.38
C PHE A 91 2.94 9.82 -3.46
N VAL A 92 3.37 9.71 -4.71
CA VAL A 92 2.54 9.21 -5.82
C VAL A 92 2.05 7.80 -5.53
N TYR A 93 2.93 6.92 -5.05
CA TYR A 93 2.55 5.55 -4.67
C TYR A 93 1.48 5.53 -3.57
N TYR A 94 1.62 6.38 -2.55
CA TYR A 94 0.64 6.50 -1.47
C TYR A 94 -0.72 7.00 -1.97
N LEU A 95 -0.72 8.01 -2.86
CA LEU A 95 -1.95 8.51 -3.49
C LEU A 95 -2.67 7.42 -4.29
N MET A 96 -1.94 6.67 -5.12
CA MET A 96 -2.50 5.58 -5.92
C MET A 96 -3.15 4.51 -5.02
N PHE A 97 -2.51 4.18 -3.89
CA PHE A 97 -3.05 3.25 -2.91
C PHE A 97 -4.32 3.78 -2.21
N GLY A 98 -4.35 5.08 -1.90
CA GLY A 98 -5.52 5.75 -1.33
C GLY A 98 -6.73 5.72 -2.27
N ILE A 99 -6.52 6.05 -3.54
CA ILE A 99 -7.55 6.01 -4.59
C ILE A 99 -8.09 4.59 -4.73
N PHE A 100 -7.22 3.58 -4.76
CA PHE A 100 -7.63 2.19 -4.88
C PHE A 100 -8.51 1.73 -3.70
N LYS A 101 -8.14 2.09 -2.47
CA LYS A 101 -8.97 1.84 -1.28
C LYS A 101 -10.36 2.49 -1.42
N GLN A 102 -10.41 3.73 -1.91
CA GLN A 102 -11.65 4.46 -2.09
C GLN A 102 -12.52 3.85 -3.20
N GLN A 103 -11.92 3.38 -4.30
CA GLN A 103 -12.64 2.69 -5.39
C GLN A 103 -13.33 1.41 -4.90
N ILE A 104 -12.61 0.56 -4.17
CA ILE A 104 -13.14 -0.68 -3.59
C ILE A 104 -14.28 -0.38 -2.60
N HIS A 105 -14.07 0.58 -1.70
CA HIS A 105 -15.06 0.92 -0.69
C HIS A 105 -16.31 1.53 -1.30
N SER A 106 -16.15 2.44 -2.27
CA SER A 106 -17.26 3.05 -3.00
C SER A 106 -18.06 2.02 -3.77
N ALA A 107 -17.40 1.10 -4.48
CA ALA A 107 -18.07 0.08 -5.28
C ALA A 107 -18.85 -0.94 -4.44
N MET A 108 -18.37 -1.24 -3.22
CA MET A 108 -19.06 -2.19 -2.32
C MET A 108 -20.08 -1.54 -1.37
N LYS A 109 -20.07 -0.22 -1.21
CA LYS A 109 -20.96 0.48 -0.27
C LYS A 109 -22.45 0.26 -0.58
N GLU A 110 -22.81 0.15 -1.85
CA GLU A 110 -24.22 0.12 -2.25
C GLU A 110 -24.87 -1.24 -2.04
N HIS A 111 -24.16 -2.33 -2.35
CA HIS A 111 -24.73 -3.69 -2.33
C HIS A 111 -24.07 -4.66 -1.34
N TYR A 112 -22.92 -4.30 -0.75
CA TYR A 112 -22.09 -5.21 0.06
C TYR A 112 -21.58 -4.54 1.35
N THR A 113 -22.34 -3.61 1.93
CA THR A 113 -21.97 -2.96 3.20
C THR A 113 -21.85 -3.97 4.34
N ASP A 114 -22.68 -5.01 4.34
CA ASP A 114 -22.63 -6.11 5.31
C ASP A 114 -21.27 -6.82 5.29
N VAL A 115 -20.72 -7.07 4.10
CA VAL A 115 -19.39 -7.68 3.92
C VAL A 115 -18.32 -6.76 4.53
N ILE A 116 -18.37 -5.46 4.25
CA ILE A 116 -17.41 -4.49 4.79
C ILE A 116 -17.45 -4.48 6.32
N GLU A 117 -18.65 -4.47 6.91
CA GLU A 117 -18.84 -4.47 8.36
C GLU A 117 -18.36 -5.76 9.02
N GLU A 118 -18.68 -6.92 8.42
CA GLU A 118 -18.25 -8.23 8.91
C GLU A 118 -16.71 -8.28 9.03
N PHE A 119 -16.01 -7.82 8.00
CA PHE A 119 -14.55 -7.77 8.04
C PHE A 119 -13.99 -6.72 9.00
N LYS A 120 -14.66 -5.58 9.16
CA LYS A 120 -14.26 -4.56 10.14
C LYS A 120 -14.36 -5.10 11.56
N LYS A 121 -15.47 -5.77 11.89
CA LYS A 121 -15.70 -6.43 13.18
C LYS A 121 -14.68 -7.54 13.45
N ASN A 122 -14.38 -8.37 12.45
CA ASN A 122 -13.35 -9.41 12.55
C ASN A 122 -11.94 -8.82 12.76
N LYS A 123 -11.62 -7.71 12.10
CA LYS A 123 -10.34 -7.01 12.30
C LYS A 123 -10.23 -6.41 13.71
N GLU A 124 -11.30 -5.83 14.24
CA GLU A 124 -11.31 -5.32 15.61
C GLU A 124 -11.12 -6.45 16.63
N ASN A 125 -11.86 -7.56 16.48
CA ASN A 125 -11.71 -8.73 17.35
C ASN A 125 -10.30 -9.33 17.35
N THR A 126 -9.64 -9.40 16.18
CA THR A 126 -8.25 -9.88 16.10
C THR A 126 -7.25 -8.91 16.74
N LYS A 127 -7.46 -7.60 16.63
CA LYS A 127 -6.64 -6.59 17.31
C LYS A 127 -6.76 -6.68 18.84
N TRP A 128 -7.96 -6.89 19.36
CA TRP A 128 -8.21 -7.12 20.80
C TRP A 128 -7.53 -8.39 21.33
N LYS A 129 -7.45 -9.45 20.51
CA LYS A 129 -6.74 -10.69 20.89
C LYS A 129 -5.21 -10.54 20.92
N HIS A 130 -4.63 -9.65 20.11
CA HIS A 130 -3.17 -9.43 20.10
C HIS A 130 -2.70 -8.31 21.04
N GLY A 131 -3.58 -7.45 21.53
CA GLY A 131 -3.26 -6.40 22.52
C GLY A 131 -3.34 -6.83 23.98
N LYS A 132 -3.67 -8.10 24.27
CA LYS A 132 -3.73 -8.67 25.62
C LYS A 132 -2.56 -9.60 25.96
N SER A 133 -1.53 -9.66 25.11
CA SER A 133 -0.31 -10.43 25.36
C SER A 133 0.85 -9.51 25.71
#